data_AF-R9MNY8-F1
#
_entry.id   AF-R9MNY8-F1
#
_cell.length_a   1.000
_cell.length_b   1.000
_cell.length_c   1.000
_cell.angle_alpha   90.00
_cell.angle_beta   90.00
_cell.angle_gamma   90.00
#
_symmetry.space_group_name_H-M   'P 1'
#
loop_
_entity.id
_entity.type
_entity.pdbx_description
1 polymer ?
#
loop_
_entity_poly.entity_id
_entity_poly.type
_entity_poly.pdbx_seq_one_letter_code
_entity_poly.pdbx_strand_id
1 'polypeptide(L)'
;MEYEKFGRKVKQAFEDSKRRYGAVKLCHVLNGAGTPCSIKRVQRHMAEQGLRSVVVKKYSHHANHGSIPDDKVNILERDFGTETINPKWCTDITYIHVQKEGWTYQDTKEARRAIFEYIEGWYNRKRIHSAIGYITPQQKEDEELKKTA
;
A
#
# COMPACT_ATOMS: atom_id res chain seq x y z
N MET A 1 -1.00 0.98 -33.96
CA MET A 1 -2.09 0.24 -33.28
C MET A 1 -1.67 -0.45 -31.98
N GLU A 2 -0.66 -1.32 -31.95
CA GLU A 2 -0.25 -2.00 -30.70
C GLU A 2 0.33 -1.04 -29.64
N TYR A 3 1.12 -0.05 -30.09
CA TYR A 3 1.72 0.97 -29.23
C TYR A 3 0.65 1.76 -28.43
N GLU A 4 -0.36 2.25 -29.12
CA GLU A 4 -1.47 2.98 -28.51
C GLU A 4 -2.32 2.10 -27.60
N LYS A 5 -2.59 0.85 -27.99
CA LYS A 5 -3.30 -0.12 -27.16
C LYS A 5 -2.55 -0.35 -25.83
N PHE A 6 -1.23 -0.50 -25.88
CA PHE A 6 -0.41 -0.63 -24.67
C PHE A 6 -0.45 0.65 -23.83
N GLY A 7 -0.31 1.83 -24.45
CA GLY A 7 -0.41 3.11 -23.76
C GLY A 7 -1.73 3.27 -22.98
N ARG A 8 -2.85 2.86 -23.58
CA ARG A 8 -4.18 2.83 -22.92
C ARG A 8 -4.21 1.88 -21.73
N LYS A 9 -3.60 0.69 -21.84
CA LYS A 9 -3.50 -0.25 -20.70
C LYS A 9 -2.68 0.34 -19.54
N VAL A 10 -1.57 1.04 -19.84
CA VAL A 10 -0.77 1.73 -18.82
C VAL A 10 -1.61 2.80 -18.12
N LYS A 11 -2.37 3.60 -18.88
CA LYS A 11 -3.26 4.63 -18.31
C LYS A 11 -4.36 4.02 -17.46
N GLN A 12 -4.99 2.94 -17.92
CA GLN A 12 -6.02 2.25 -17.15
C GLN A 12 -5.46 1.73 -15.82
N ALA A 13 -4.35 1.00 -15.84
CA ALA A 13 -3.71 0.48 -14.63
C ALA A 13 -3.29 1.61 -13.66
N PHE A 14 -2.87 2.76 -14.20
CA PHE A 14 -2.57 3.95 -13.42
C PHE A 14 -3.81 4.52 -12.72
N GLU A 15 -4.92 4.70 -13.43
CA GLU A 15 -6.19 5.17 -12.83
C GLU A 15 -6.79 4.15 -11.85
N ASP A 16 -6.70 2.86 -12.14
CA ASP A 16 -7.16 1.77 -11.25
C ASP A 16 -6.40 1.77 -9.92
N SER A 17 -5.12 2.15 -9.96
CA SER A 17 -4.31 2.34 -8.75
C SER A 17 -4.68 3.60 -7.95
N LYS A 18 -5.68 4.37 -8.42
CA LYS A 18 -5.97 5.75 -8.01
C LYS A 18 -4.72 6.63 -8.10
N ARG A 19 -3.94 6.46 -9.17
CA ARG A 19 -2.71 7.21 -9.47
C ARG A 19 -1.57 7.02 -8.48
N ARG A 20 -1.63 6.00 -7.62
CA ARG A 20 -0.61 5.74 -6.58
C ARG A 20 0.61 4.97 -7.11
N TYR A 21 0.45 4.24 -8.21
CA TYR A 21 1.52 3.41 -8.75
C TYR A 21 2.37 4.17 -9.76
N GLY A 22 3.69 4.04 -9.58
CA GLY A 22 4.68 4.41 -10.59
C GLY A 22 5.02 3.23 -11.50
N ALA A 23 5.95 3.46 -12.43
CA ALA A 23 6.28 2.51 -13.50
C ALA A 23 6.62 1.09 -13.03
N VAL A 24 7.32 0.94 -11.89
CA VAL A 24 7.68 -0.38 -11.33
C VAL A 24 6.42 -1.19 -10.99
N LYS A 25 5.51 -0.63 -10.19
CA LYS A 25 4.28 -1.33 -9.80
C LYS A 25 3.34 -1.54 -10.97
N LEU A 26 3.25 -0.58 -11.89
CA LEU A 26 2.47 -0.75 -13.11
C LEU A 26 3.00 -1.88 -13.99
N CYS A 27 4.33 -2.04 -14.10
CA CYS A 27 4.94 -3.16 -14.81
C CYS A 27 4.51 -4.50 -14.18
N HIS A 28 4.55 -4.64 -12.86
CA HIS A 28 4.08 -5.86 -12.18
C HIS A 28 2.59 -6.14 -12.41
N VAL A 29 1.75 -5.11 -12.29
CA VAL A 29 0.30 -5.24 -12.55
C VAL A 29 0.03 -5.67 -13.99
N LEU A 30 0.70 -5.05 -14.97
CA LEU A 30 0.51 -5.37 -16.38
C LEU A 30 1.02 -6.78 -16.73
N ASN A 31 2.16 -7.19 -16.17
CA ASN A 31 2.70 -8.53 -16.35
C ASN A 31 1.77 -9.59 -15.73
N GLY A 32 1.26 -9.35 -14.51
CA GLY A 32 0.28 -10.22 -13.86
C GLY A 32 -1.05 -10.32 -14.61
N ALA A 33 -1.44 -9.26 -15.34
CA ALA A 33 -2.61 -9.25 -16.21
C ALA A 33 -2.34 -9.81 -17.63
N GLY A 34 -1.25 -10.54 -17.83
CA GLY A 34 -0.92 -11.16 -19.11
C GLY A 34 -0.51 -10.18 -20.21
N THR A 35 0.01 -8.99 -19.86
CA THR A 35 0.59 -8.03 -20.80
C THR A 35 2.09 -7.85 -20.50
N PRO A 36 2.95 -8.76 -21.02
CA PRO A 36 4.39 -8.71 -20.77
C PRO A 36 5.01 -7.38 -21.21
N CYS A 37 5.72 -6.73 -20.30
CA CYS A 37 6.39 -5.47 -20.55
C CYS A 37 7.58 -5.24 -19.63
N SER A 38 8.47 -4.37 -20.08
CA SER A 38 9.59 -3.88 -19.29
C SER A 38 9.24 -2.56 -18.60
N ILE A 39 9.91 -2.27 -17.48
CA ILE A 39 9.77 -1.00 -16.76
C ILE A 39 10.04 0.19 -17.69
N LYS A 40 11.04 0.09 -18.58
CA LYS A 40 11.40 1.13 -19.54
C LYS A 40 10.26 1.46 -20.51
N ARG A 41 9.53 0.43 -20.99
CA ARG A 41 8.36 0.62 -21.86
C ARG A 41 7.27 1.39 -21.13
N VAL A 42 6.97 1.01 -19.88
CA VAL A 42 5.99 1.70 -19.04
C VAL A 42 6.41 3.15 -18.77
N GLN A 43 7.68 3.39 -18.40
CA GLN A 43 8.21 4.73 -18.17
C GLN A 43 8.02 5.66 -19.38
N ARG A 44 8.32 5.18 -20.59
CA ARG A 44 8.13 5.95 -21.82
C ARG A 44 6.68 6.35 -22.01
N HIS A 45 5.75 5.41 -21.88
CA HIS A 45 4.32 5.71 -22.01
C HIS A 45 3.76 6.58 -20.88
N MET A 46 4.31 6.48 -19.66
CA MET A 46 3.96 7.40 -18.57
C MET A 46 4.43 8.82 -18.89
N ALA A 47 5.66 8.98 -19.38
CA ALA A 47 6.21 10.28 -19.77
C ALA A 47 5.42 10.92 -20.93
N GLU A 48 5.16 10.16 -22.01
CA GLU A 48 4.37 10.61 -23.16
C GLU A 48 2.96 11.07 -22.77
N GLN A 49 2.35 10.43 -21.77
CA GLN A 49 1.00 10.75 -21.31
C GLN A 49 0.97 11.70 -20.10
N GLY A 50 2.13 12.19 -19.64
CA GLY A 50 2.23 13.06 -18.45
C GLY A 50 1.78 12.40 -17.13
N LEU A 51 1.81 11.08 -17.03
CA LEU A 51 1.34 10.34 -15.85
C LEU A 51 2.41 10.39 -14.75
N ARG A 52 2.06 10.94 -13.59
CA ARG A 52 2.93 11.01 -12.41
C ARG A 52 2.25 10.42 -11.19
N SER A 53 2.90 9.45 -10.55
CA SER A 53 2.37 8.85 -9.32
C SER A 53 2.22 9.88 -8.22
N VAL A 54 1.13 9.80 -7.47
CA VAL A 54 0.93 10.59 -6.24
C VAL A 54 1.97 10.15 -5.22
N VAL A 55 2.92 11.03 -4.93
CA VAL A 55 3.93 10.83 -3.89
C VAL A 55 3.63 11.81 -2.77
N VAL A 56 3.28 11.28 -1.60
CA VAL A 56 3.22 12.07 -0.37
C VAL A 56 4.61 12.03 0.26
N LYS A 57 5.19 13.19 0.57
CA LYS A 57 6.46 13.26 1.31
C LYS A 57 6.23 12.56 2.65
N LYS A 58 7.00 11.49 2.92
CA LYS A 58 6.94 10.81 4.21
C LYS A 58 7.26 11.84 5.29
N TYR A 59 6.38 11.95 6.29
CA TYR A 59 6.67 12.77 7.47
C TYR A 59 7.94 12.23 8.12
N SER A 60 8.96 13.09 8.21
CA SER A 60 10.23 12.76 8.85
C SER A 60 10.11 13.18 10.30
N HIS A 61 9.91 12.21 11.19
CA HIS A 61 9.99 12.46 12.62
C HIS A 61 11.42 12.88 12.94
N HIS A 62 11.60 14.08 13.49
CA HIS A 62 12.81 14.38 14.25
C HIS A 62 12.74 13.55 15.53
N ALA A 63 13.82 12.85 15.86
CA ALA A 63 13.84 12.03 17.06
C ALA A 63 13.60 12.94 18.28
N ASN A 64 12.54 12.66 19.04
CA ASN A 64 12.39 13.28 20.35
C ASN A 64 13.45 12.66 21.25
N HIS A 65 14.44 13.45 21.67
CA HIS A 65 15.43 13.07 22.68
C HIS A 65 14.88 13.15 24.12
N GLY A 66 13.55 13.11 24.28
CA GLY A 66 12.91 13.09 25.59
C GLY A 66 13.12 11.74 26.28
N SER A 67 13.24 11.75 27.60
CA SER A 67 13.21 10.53 28.40
C SER A 67 11.86 9.84 28.23
N ILE A 68 11.87 8.56 27.84
CA ILE A 68 10.68 7.72 27.85
C ILE A 68 10.29 7.51 29.31
N PRO A 69 9.04 7.77 29.72
CA PRO A 69 8.57 7.49 31.07
C PRO A 69 8.81 6.03 31.47
N ASP A 70 9.17 5.77 32.73
CA ASP A 70 9.50 4.43 33.24
C ASP A 70 8.35 3.41 33.08
N ASP A 71 7.10 3.88 33.02
CA ASP A 71 5.90 3.07 32.81
C ASP A 71 5.64 2.71 31.33
N LYS A 72 6.47 3.19 30.39
CA LYS A 72 6.30 3.01 28.94
C LYS A 72 7.51 2.36 28.24
N VAL A 73 8.08 1.35 28.89
CA VAL A 73 9.16 0.54 28.32
C VAL A 73 8.71 -0.12 27.01
N ASN A 74 9.55 -0.07 25.98
CA ASN A 74 9.34 -0.78 24.71
C ASN A 74 9.64 -2.27 24.89
N ILE A 75 8.67 -3.06 25.31
CA ILE A 75 8.84 -4.50 25.59
C ILE A 75 9.23 -5.30 24.32
N LEU A 76 8.91 -4.78 23.13
CA LEU A 76 9.11 -5.51 21.88
C LEU A 76 10.54 -5.36 21.34
N GLU A 77 11.20 -4.21 21.51
CA GLU A 77 12.54 -3.90 20.97
C GLU A 77 12.76 -4.31 19.49
N ARG A 78 11.70 -4.25 18.68
CA ARG A 78 11.67 -4.75 17.27
C ARG A 78 12.08 -6.21 17.11
N ASP A 79 12.07 -6.99 18.17
CA ASP A 79 12.20 -8.44 18.10
C ASP A 79 10.82 -9.07 17.82
N PHE A 80 10.63 -9.49 16.57
CA PHE A 80 9.41 -10.17 16.12
C PHE A 80 9.54 -11.70 16.13
N GLY A 81 10.64 -12.27 16.65
CA GLY A 81 10.82 -13.72 16.76
C GLY A 81 9.86 -14.33 17.79
N THR A 82 9.31 -15.51 17.47
CA THR A 82 8.33 -16.21 18.32
C THR A 82 8.45 -17.73 18.16
N GLU A 83 8.43 -18.48 19.26
CA GLU A 83 8.48 -19.97 19.25
C GLU A 83 7.09 -20.61 19.14
N THR A 84 6.04 -19.91 19.58
CA THR A 84 4.65 -20.37 19.58
C THR A 84 3.73 -19.32 18.97
N ILE A 85 2.46 -19.67 18.74
CA ILE A 85 1.45 -18.78 18.15
C ILE A 85 0.95 -17.76 19.18
N ASN A 86 0.72 -16.51 18.75
CA ASN A 86 0.16 -15.41 19.56
C ASN A 86 0.94 -14.93 20.82
N PRO A 87 2.27 -15.02 20.95
CA PRO A 87 2.99 -14.52 22.14
C PRO A 87 3.25 -13.00 22.08
N LYS A 88 3.19 -12.41 20.88
CA LYS A 88 3.44 -10.97 20.66
C LYS A 88 2.32 -10.39 19.80
N TRP A 89 1.68 -9.34 20.31
CA TRP A 89 0.61 -8.61 19.63
C TRP A 89 1.05 -7.17 19.43
N CYS A 90 1.15 -6.75 18.18
CA CYS A 90 1.46 -5.37 17.82
C CYS A 90 0.27 -4.82 17.05
N THR A 91 -0.19 -3.63 17.43
CA THR A 91 -1.27 -2.92 16.73
C THR A 91 -0.75 -1.55 16.33
N ASP A 92 -1.07 -1.12 15.11
CA ASP A 92 -0.81 0.24 14.68
C ASP A 92 -2.07 1.09 14.88
N ILE A 93 -1.88 2.29 15.44
CA ILE A 93 -2.93 3.31 15.44
C ILE A 93 -2.66 4.20 14.23
N THR A 94 -3.49 4.06 13.19
CA THR A 94 -3.43 4.96 12.04
C THR A 94 -4.24 6.22 12.34
N TYR A 95 -3.56 7.35 12.54
CA TYR A 95 -4.21 8.66 12.64
C TYR A 95 -4.51 9.21 11.25
N ILE A 96 -5.79 9.38 10.92
CA ILE A 96 -6.22 9.98 9.64
C ILE A 96 -6.38 11.48 9.86
N HIS A 97 -5.35 12.24 9.50
CA HIS A 97 -5.35 13.70 9.65
C HIS A 97 -6.16 14.39 8.55
N VAL A 98 -7.22 15.10 8.93
CA VAL A 98 -8.03 15.94 8.02
C VAL A 98 -7.36 17.32 7.87
N GLN A 99 -7.06 17.74 6.63
CA GLN A 99 -6.18 18.90 6.34
C GLN A 99 -6.91 20.22 6.01
N LYS A 100 -8.25 20.22 5.89
CA LYS A 100 -9.07 21.41 5.69
C LYS A 100 -10.15 21.43 6.76
N GLU A 101 -10.51 22.62 7.22
CA GLU A 101 -11.47 22.87 8.31
C GLU A 101 -12.66 21.89 8.31
N GLY A 102 -12.64 20.91 9.22
CA GLY A 102 -13.75 19.97 9.45
C GLY A 102 -13.39 18.48 9.44
N TRP A 103 -14.23 17.68 10.13
CA TRP A 103 -14.29 16.22 9.98
C TRP A 103 -14.90 15.91 8.60
N THR A 104 -14.15 15.25 7.71
CA THR A 104 -14.63 14.88 6.36
C THR A 104 -15.60 13.70 6.35
N TYR A 105 -16.12 13.31 7.51
CA TYR A 105 -17.14 12.29 7.66
C TYR A 105 -18.24 12.88 8.54
N GLN A 106 -19.48 12.80 8.07
CA GLN A 106 -20.65 13.35 8.76
C GLN A 106 -20.93 12.60 10.07
N ASP A 107 -20.62 11.31 10.11
CA ASP A 107 -20.78 10.47 11.29
C ASP A 107 -19.72 9.35 11.37
N THR A 108 -19.75 8.61 12.48
CA THR A 108 -18.84 7.48 12.72
C THR A 108 -19.09 6.30 11.77
N LYS A 109 -20.29 6.18 11.20
CA LYS A 109 -20.64 5.11 10.27
C LYS A 109 -20.00 5.36 8.91
N GLU A 110 -20.00 6.59 8.43
CA GLU A 110 -19.33 7.01 7.20
C GLU A 110 -17.81 6.82 7.32
N ALA A 111 -17.22 7.25 8.44
CA ALA A 111 -15.81 7.03 8.71
C ALA A 111 -15.45 5.54 8.73
N ARG A 112 -16.22 4.71 9.45
CA ARG A 112 -16.02 3.25 9.48
C ARG A 112 -16.11 2.64 8.09
N ARG A 113 -17.08 3.08 7.29
CA ARG A 113 -17.25 2.61 5.90
C ARG A 113 -16.03 2.96 5.06
N ALA A 114 -15.56 4.21 5.12
CA ALA A 114 -14.41 4.64 4.33
C ALA A 114 -13.13 3.91 4.75
N ILE A 115 -12.92 3.69 6.05
CA ILE A 115 -11.81 2.90 6.59
C ILE A 115 -11.90 1.46 6.10
N PHE A 116 -13.07 0.82 6.22
CA PHE A 116 -13.29 -0.54 5.74
C PHE A 116 -13.06 -0.67 4.23
N GLU A 117 -13.62 0.24 3.42
CA GLU A 117 -13.39 0.27 1.97
C GLU A 117 -11.91 0.48 1.62
N TYR A 118 -11.18 1.26 2.42
CA TYR A 118 -9.75 1.42 2.25
C TYR A 118 -8.98 0.15 2.61
N ILE A 119 -9.18 -0.42 3.81
CA ILE A 119 -8.44 -1.57 4.31
C ILE A 119 -8.83 -2.82 3.51
N GLU A 120 -10.09 -3.21 3.56
CA GLU A 120 -10.57 -4.46 2.95
C GLU A 120 -10.77 -4.34 1.45
N GLY A 121 -11.24 -3.19 0.97
CA GLY A 121 -11.52 -2.99 -0.46
C GLY A 121 -10.28 -2.69 -1.30
N TRP A 122 -9.26 -2.02 -0.74
CA TRP A 122 -8.08 -1.61 -1.49
C TRP A 122 -6.75 -2.12 -0.93
N TYR A 123 -6.46 -1.92 0.36
CA TYR A 123 -5.17 -2.25 0.95
C TYR A 123 -4.91 -3.76 0.90
N ASN A 124 -5.80 -4.57 1.47
CA ASN A 124 -5.63 -6.01 1.57
C ASN A 124 -5.75 -6.71 0.20
N ARG A 125 -6.71 -6.27 -0.63
CA ARG A 125 -7.09 -6.99 -1.87
C ARG A 125 -6.51 -6.45 -3.17
N LYS A 126 -6.02 -5.21 -3.21
CA LYS A 126 -5.56 -4.56 -4.45
C LYS A 126 -4.16 -3.95 -4.34
N ARG A 127 -3.72 -3.58 -3.14
CA ARG A 127 -2.42 -2.92 -2.96
C ARG A 127 -1.30 -3.95 -3.01
N ILE A 128 -0.36 -3.79 -3.95
CA ILE A 128 0.82 -4.64 -4.03
C ILE A 128 2.01 -4.03 -3.28
N HIS A 129 2.78 -4.88 -2.62
CA HIS A 129 3.90 -4.49 -1.75
C HIS A 129 5.21 -5.13 -2.20
N SER A 130 6.26 -4.31 -2.39
CA SER A 130 7.56 -4.79 -2.85
C SER A 130 8.21 -5.76 -1.87
N ALA A 131 8.02 -5.55 -0.56
CA ALA A 131 8.59 -6.39 0.50
C ALA A 131 8.07 -7.83 0.50
N ILE A 132 6.89 -8.07 -0.06
CA ILE A 132 6.28 -9.41 -0.16
C ILE A 132 6.20 -9.89 -1.61
N GLY A 133 7.06 -9.39 -2.50
CA GLY A 133 7.12 -9.89 -3.89
C GLY A 133 6.08 -9.31 -4.85
N TYR A 134 5.59 -8.09 -4.58
CA TYR A 134 4.60 -7.40 -5.42
C TYR A 134 3.25 -8.12 -5.55
N ILE A 135 2.89 -8.91 -4.55
CA ILE A 135 1.52 -9.40 -4.34
C ILE A 135 0.81 -8.57 -3.27
N THR A 136 -0.50 -8.82 -3.13
CA THR A 136 -1.35 -8.18 -2.12
C THR A 136 -1.21 -8.86 -0.75
N PRO A 137 -1.47 -8.15 0.36
CA PRO A 137 -1.48 -8.76 1.69
C PRO A 137 -2.38 -10.00 1.77
N GLN A 138 -3.57 -9.95 1.15
CA GLN A 138 -4.49 -11.10 1.13
C GLN A 138 -3.87 -12.30 0.42
N GLN A 139 -3.28 -12.10 -0.77
CA GLN A 139 -2.61 -13.19 -1.48
C GLN A 139 -1.49 -13.82 -0.65
N LYS A 140 -0.75 -13.00 0.10
CA LYS A 140 0.32 -13.50 0.95
C LYS A 140 -0.22 -14.33 2.10
N GLU A 141 -1.29 -13.89 2.74
CA GLU A 141 -2.00 -14.66 3.78
C GLU A 141 -2.51 -15.99 3.22
N ASP A 142 -3.17 -15.97 2.06
CA ASP A 142 -3.69 -17.17 1.39
C ASP A 142 -2.57 -18.16 1.04
N GLU A 143 -1.38 -17.67 0.64
CA GLU A 143 -0.19 -18.50 0.39
C GLU A 143 0.34 -19.16 1.67
N GLU A 144 0.37 -18.46 2.80
CA GLU A 144 0.85 -19.05 4.06
C GLU A 144 -0.16 -20.07 4.61
N LEU A 145 -1.46 -19.79 4.53
CA LEU A 145 -2.50 -20.74 4.95
C LEU A 145 -2.44 -22.06 4.17
N LYS A 146 -2.13 -22.00 2.87
CA LYS A 146 -1.94 -23.20 2.03
C LYS A 146 -0.69 -24.02 2.37
N LYS A 147 0.30 -23.44 3.03
CA LYS A 147 1.50 -24.18 3.49
C LYS A 147 1.28 -24.89 4.81
N THR A 148 0.37 -24.35 5.62
CA THR A 148 0.03 -24.89 6.95
C THR A 148 -1.07 -25.96 6.88
N ALA A 149 -1.85 -25.97 5.79
CA ALA A 149 -2.82 -27.02 5.46
C ALA A 149 -2.15 -28.22 4.78
#